data_AF-A0A1G1GE00-F1
#
_entry.id   AF-A0A1G1GE00-F1
#
_cell.length_a   1.000
_cell.length_b   1.000
_cell.length_c   1.000
_cell.angle_alpha   90.00
_cell.angle_beta   90.00
_cell.angle_gamma   90.00
#
_symmetry.space_group_name_H-M   'P 1'
#
loop_
_entity.id
_entity.type
_entity.pdbx_description
1 polymer ?
#
loop_
_entity_poly.entity_id
_entity_poly.type
_entity_poly.pdbx_seq_one_letter_code
_entity_poly.pdbx_strand_id
1 'polypeptide(L)'
;MNTLIKTIEVLGIIAFALTGFYKARKLRMDLIGVYALGMVTALGGGSLRDIILNRHPLFWVQHYEYAILLLALGIVASLVSQELFEKKKLVVFVLALDALGLGSFSASGASLANQLGCHPFISALLGVTTGVFGGVIRDVVCNEIPYVFQRTELYATCSFVGAWSYLLIFRAYGNDVLAAVSCIAITFILRMFALQYKIKLPI
;
A
#
# COMPACT_ATOMS: atom_id res chain seq x y z
N MET A 1 6.17 -1.07 19.68
CA MET A 1 5.67 -1.63 18.40
C MET A 1 6.39 -2.96 18.17
N ASN A 2 5.64 -4.07 18.10
CA ASN A 2 6.21 -5.41 17.91
C ASN A 2 7.11 -5.44 16.67
N THR A 3 8.27 -6.11 16.76
CA THR A 3 9.25 -6.25 15.66
C THR A 3 8.58 -6.69 14.34
N LEU A 4 7.56 -7.55 14.42
CA LEU A 4 6.85 -8.05 13.25
C LEU A 4 5.98 -7.00 12.54
N ILE A 5 5.39 -6.04 13.26
CA ILE A 5 4.59 -4.95 12.65
C ILE A 5 5.50 -4.04 11.83
N LYS A 6 6.72 -3.76 12.33
CA LYS A 6 7.75 -3.05 11.55
C LYS A 6 8.12 -3.83 10.29
N THR A 7 8.22 -5.16 10.36
CA THR A 7 8.48 -5.99 9.18
C THR A 7 7.36 -5.87 8.15
N ILE A 8 6.09 -5.89 8.58
CA ILE A 8 4.93 -5.72 7.69
C ILE A 8 4.96 -4.35 7.01
N GLU A 9 5.33 -3.30 7.76
CA GLU A 9 5.46 -1.95 7.22
C GLU A 9 6.57 -1.87 6.16
N VAL A 10 7.74 -2.44 6.42
CA VAL A 10 8.85 -2.53 5.44
C VAL A 10 8.42 -3.31 4.19
N LEU A 11 7.70 -4.42 4.35
CA LEU A 11 7.16 -5.19 3.21
C LEU A 11 6.16 -4.36 2.39
N GLY A 12 5.29 -3.59 3.06
CA GLY A 12 4.37 -2.67 2.40
C GLY A 12 5.11 -1.58 1.62
N ILE A 13 6.14 -0.97 2.23
CA ILE A 13 6.99 0.04 1.61
C ILE A 13 7.64 -0.51 0.34
N ILE A 14 8.29 -1.69 0.43
CA ILE A 14 8.94 -2.32 -0.73
C ILE A 14 7.91 -2.63 -1.82
N ALA A 15 6.77 -3.21 -1.46
CA ALA A 15 5.73 -3.58 -2.41
C ALA A 15 5.21 -2.35 -3.18
N PHE A 16 4.84 -1.26 -2.49
CA PHE A 16 4.38 -0.05 -3.16
C PHE A 16 5.48 0.70 -3.90
N ALA A 17 6.70 0.72 -3.39
CA ALA A 17 7.84 1.29 -4.11
C ALA A 17 8.01 0.62 -5.47
N LEU A 18 7.96 -0.72 -5.53
CA LEU A 18 8.06 -1.47 -6.77
C LEU A 18 6.92 -1.14 -7.75
N THR A 19 5.69 -0.91 -7.26
CA THR A 19 4.58 -0.46 -8.12
C THR A 19 4.80 0.95 -8.67
N GLY A 20 5.35 1.86 -7.85
CA GLY A 20 5.72 3.22 -8.24
C GLY A 20 6.86 3.22 -9.26
N PHE A 21 7.91 2.44 -9.02
CA PHE A 21 9.02 2.27 -9.96
C PHE A 21 8.55 1.67 -11.27
N TYR A 22 7.69 0.65 -11.24
CA TYR A 22 7.10 0.08 -12.44
C TYR A 22 6.38 1.17 -13.27
N LYS A 23 5.58 2.01 -12.61
CA LYS A 23 4.87 3.12 -13.27
C LYS A 23 5.83 4.16 -13.84
N ALA A 24 6.81 4.61 -13.06
CA ALA A 24 7.82 5.59 -13.49
C ALA A 24 8.62 5.10 -14.70
N ARG A 25 9.04 3.82 -14.68
CA ARG A 25 9.75 3.18 -15.78
C ARG A 25 8.86 3.06 -17.01
N LYS A 26 7.58 2.72 -16.87
CA LYS A 26 6.63 2.72 -17.99
C LYS A 26 6.48 4.11 -18.63
N LEU A 27 6.56 5.17 -17.84
CA LEU A 27 6.55 6.56 -18.29
C LEU A 27 7.93 7.10 -18.71
N ARG A 28 8.96 6.24 -18.75
CA ARG A 28 10.35 6.59 -19.14
C ARG A 28 10.94 7.76 -18.33
N MET A 29 10.58 7.85 -17.05
CA MET A 29 11.17 8.82 -16.13
C MET A 29 12.65 8.51 -15.85
N ASP A 30 13.42 9.55 -15.53
CA ASP A 30 14.81 9.43 -15.09
C ASP A 30 14.91 8.90 -13.65
N LEU A 31 16.14 8.77 -13.12
CA LEU A 31 16.37 8.25 -11.77
C LEU A 31 15.63 9.07 -10.69
N ILE A 32 15.60 10.39 -10.85
CA ILE A 32 14.93 11.30 -9.90
C ILE A 32 13.43 11.03 -9.93
N GLY A 33 12.83 10.92 -11.11
CA GLY A 33 11.41 10.59 -11.27
C GLY A 33 11.05 9.21 -10.73
N VAL A 34 11.89 8.19 -10.97
CA VAL A 34 11.72 6.84 -10.39
C VAL A 34 11.75 6.89 -8.88
N TYR A 35 12.76 7.53 -8.28
CA TYR A 35 12.87 7.66 -6.84
C TYR A 35 11.69 8.44 -6.24
N ALA A 36 11.37 9.60 -6.79
CA ALA A 36 10.30 10.46 -6.29
C ALA A 36 8.93 9.76 -6.38
N LEU A 37 8.61 9.11 -7.50
CA LEU A 37 7.34 8.40 -7.66
C LEU A 37 7.26 7.18 -6.72
N GLY A 38 8.36 6.45 -6.54
CA GLY A 38 8.43 5.37 -5.55
C GLY A 38 8.22 5.85 -4.12
N MET A 39 8.85 6.96 -3.73
CA MET A 39 8.67 7.60 -2.42
C MET A 39 7.21 7.99 -2.18
N VAL A 40 6.60 8.69 -3.14
CA VAL A 40 5.19 9.10 -3.04
C VAL A 40 4.26 7.89 -2.94
N THR A 41 4.51 6.85 -3.74
CA THR A 41 3.67 5.63 -3.73
C THR A 41 3.80 4.86 -2.41
N ALA A 42 5.03 4.69 -1.90
CA ALA A 42 5.31 3.89 -0.72
C ALA A 42 5.00 4.62 0.60
N LEU A 43 5.21 5.93 0.66
CA LEU A 43 5.13 6.71 1.89
C LEU A 43 3.93 7.65 1.96
N GLY A 44 3.27 7.93 0.83
CA GLY A 44 2.18 8.90 0.75
C GLY A 44 0.97 8.53 1.62
N GLY A 45 0.53 7.26 1.55
CA GLY A 45 -0.61 6.78 2.34
C GLY A 45 -0.35 6.83 3.86
N GLY A 46 0.83 6.37 4.30
CA GLY A 46 1.27 6.47 5.70
C GLY A 46 1.45 7.92 6.18
N SER A 47 1.95 8.81 5.32
CA SER A 47 2.09 10.23 5.63
C SER A 47 0.72 10.89 5.83
N LEU A 48 -0.25 10.60 4.95
CA LEU A 48 -1.62 11.11 5.09
C LEU A 48 -2.28 10.61 6.39
N ARG A 49 -2.12 9.31 6.69
CA ARG A 49 -2.57 8.72 7.96
C ARG A 49 -1.97 9.45 9.16
N ASP A 50 -0.65 9.64 9.19
CA ASP A 50 0.04 10.26 10.31
C ASP A 50 -0.42 11.73 10.49
N ILE A 51 -0.61 12.47 9.40
CA ILE A 51 -1.17 13.84 9.45
C ILE A 51 -2.58 13.85 10.02
N ILE A 52 -3.47 12.97 9.56
CA ILE A 52 -4.85 12.89 10.06
C ILE A 52 -4.89 12.56 11.56
N LEU A 53 -3.97 11.70 12.01
CA LEU A 53 -3.85 11.29 13.41
C LEU A 53 -3.00 12.27 14.25
N ASN A 54 -2.61 13.42 13.69
CA ASN A 54 -1.74 14.42 14.34
C ASN A 54 -0.45 13.81 14.92
N ARG A 55 0.17 12.91 14.15
CA ARG A 55 1.35 12.15 14.56
C ARG A 55 2.59 12.73 13.88
N HIS A 56 3.42 13.40 14.67
CA HIS A 56 4.66 14.03 14.23
C HIS A 56 5.86 13.60 15.10
N PRO A 57 7.08 13.47 14.53
CA PRO A 57 7.39 13.54 13.09
C PRO A 57 6.75 12.39 12.30
N LEU A 58 6.63 12.54 10.97
CA LEU A 58 6.11 11.49 10.10
C LEU A 58 6.97 10.22 10.22
N PHE A 59 6.38 9.03 10.07
CA PHE A 59 7.07 7.76 10.31
C PHE A 59 8.40 7.61 9.55
N TRP A 60 8.47 8.06 8.30
CA TRP A 60 9.67 7.96 7.45
C TRP A 60 10.70 9.08 7.70
N VAL A 61 10.30 10.17 8.35
CA VAL A 61 11.22 11.20 8.83
C VAL A 61 11.88 10.71 10.12
N GLN A 62 11.12 10.04 10.98
CA GLN A 62 11.65 9.38 12.17
C GLN A 62 12.58 8.20 11.81
N HIS A 63 12.25 7.46 10.75
CA HIS A 63 12.99 6.30 10.26
C HIS A 63 13.55 6.57 8.85
N TYR A 64 14.62 7.36 8.81
CA TYR A 64 15.29 7.77 7.57
C TYR A 64 15.79 6.59 6.71
N GLU A 65 15.95 5.41 7.32
CA GLU A 65 16.36 4.18 6.66
C GLU A 65 15.39 3.78 5.54
N TYR A 66 14.10 4.13 5.67
CA TYR A 66 13.11 3.89 4.61
C TYR A 66 13.40 4.71 3.36
N ALA A 67 13.79 5.99 3.51
CA ALA A 67 14.14 6.84 2.38
C ALA A 67 15.42 6.35 1.67
N ILE A 68 16.41 5.87 2.44
CA ILE A 68 17.65 5.29 1.90
C ILE A 68 17.35 3.98 1.16
N LEU A 69 16.52 3.10 1.74
CA LEU A 69 16.10 1.85 1.10
C LEU A 69 15.43 2.12 -0.26
N LEU A 70 14.52 3.10 -0.31
CA LEU A 70 13.83 3.49 -1.54
C LEU A 70 14.79 4.06 -2.58
N LEU A 71 15.82 4.79 -2.17
CA LEU A 71 16.85 5.28 -3.08
C LEU A 71 17.65 4.12 -3.69
N ALA A 72 18.11 3.19 -2.85
CA ALA A 72 18.83 2.01 -3.31
C ALA A 72 18.01 1.17 -4.30
N LEU A 73 16.74 0.90 -3.98
CA LEU A 73 15.84 0.17 -4.88
C LEU A 73 15.54 0.95 -6.16
N GLY A 74 15.41 2.28 -6.09
CA GLY A 74 15.20 3.15 -7.25
C GLY A 74 16.38 3.16 -8.22
N ILE A 75 17.61 3.15 -7.71
CA ILE A 75 18.83 2.99 -8.52
C ILE A 75 18.80 1.65 -9.24
N VAL A 76 18.54 0.56 -8.53
CA VAL A 76 18.43 -0.78 -9.14
C VAL A 76 17.34 -0.80 -10.21
N ALA A 77 16.14 -0.29 -9.93
CA ALA A 77 15.03 -0.24 -10.89
C ALA A 77 15.37 0.59 -12.15
N SER A 78 16.20 1.63 -12.02
CA SER A 78 16.61 2.48 -13.13
C SER A 78 17.66 1.82 -14.04
N LEU A 79 18.49 0.92 -13.50
CA LEU A 79 19.49 0.16 -14.24
C LEU A 79 18.91 -1.05 -14.98
N VAL A 80 17.74 -1.55 -14.54
CA VAL A 80 17.04 -2.67 -15.21
C VAL A 80 16.55 -2.24 -16.60
N SER A 81 16.71 -3.14 -17.58
CA SER A 81 16.35 -2.89 -18.98
C SER A 81 14.87 -2.55 -19.16
N GLN A 82 14.59 -1.60 -20.06
CA GLN A 82 13.24 -1.13 -20.35
C GLN A 82 12.32 -2.26 -20.85
N GLU A 83 12.87 -3.21 -21.60
CA GLU A 83 12.15 -4.37 -22.15
C GLU A 83 11.49 -5.24 -21.07
N LEU A 84 12.07 -5.30 -19.87
CA LEU A 84 11.48 -6.08 -18.78
C LEU A 84 10.14 -5.49 -18.34
N PHE A 85 10.01 -4.16 -18.37
CA PHE A 85 8.82 -3.44 -17.93
C PHE A 85 7.62 -3.58 -18.89
N GLU A 86 7.87 -4.07 -20.10
CA GLU A 86 6.83 -4.33 -21.11
C GLU A 86 6.27 -5.76 -21.04
N LYS A 87 6.91 -6.66 -20.27
CA LYS A 87 6.48 -8.06 -20.18
C LYS A 87 5.19 -8.22 -19.38
N LYS A 88 4.20 -8.93 -19.95
CA LYS A 88 2.93 -9.28 -19.28
C LYS A 88 3.12 -9.95 -17.92
N LYS A 89 4.14 -10.80 -17.77
CA LYS A 89 4.45 -11.47 -16.48
C LYS A 89 4.77 -10.46 -15.38
N LEU A 90 5.47 -9.36 -15.71
CA LEU A 90 5.79 -8.32 -14.74
C LEU A 90 4.54 -7.55 -14.31
N VAL A 91 3.60 -7.30 -15.22
CA VAL A 91 2.32 -6.65 -14.87
C VAL A 91 1.58 -7.44 -13.79
N VAL A 92 1.45 -8.76 -13.98
CA VAL A 92 0.78 -9.63 -13.00
C VAL A 92 1.51 -9.62 -11.66
N PHE A 93 2.84 -9.67 -11.69
CA PHE A 93 3.66 -9.60 -10.48
C PHE A 93 3.48 -8.26 -9.73
N VAL A 94 3.47 -7.13 -10.45
CA VAL A 94 3.26 -5.80 -9.88
C VAL A 94 1.85 -5.67 -9.27
N LEU A 95 0.82 -6.23 -9.90
CA LEU A 95 -0.53 -6.27 -9.33
C LEU A 95 -0.61 -7.11 -8.04
N ALA A 96 0.13 -8.22 -7.98
CA ALA A 96 0.22 -9.03 -6.76
C ALA A 96 0.96 -8.28 -5.64
N LEU A 97 2.05 -7.58 -5.97
CA LEU A 97 2.74 -6.70 -5.02
C LEU A 97 1.83 -5.57 -4.53
N ASP A 98 1.09 -4.93 -5.43
CA ASP A 98 0.12 -3.89 -5.08
C ASP A 98 -0.94 -4.42 -4.10
N ALA A 99 -1.47 -5.63 -4.32
CA ALA A 99 -2.40 -6.29 -3.42
C ALA A 99 -1.79 -6.60 -2.03
N LEU A 100 -0.52 -7.02 -1.99
CA LEU A 100 0.20 -7.24 -0.73
C LEU A 100 0.47 -5.92 0.02
N GLY A 101 0.93 -4.89 -0.69
CA GLY A 101 1.15 -3.55 -0.14
C GLY A 101 -0.14 -2.96 0.42
N LEU A 102 -1.24 -3.07 -0.33
CA LEU A 102 -2.57 -2.66 0.09
C LEU A 102 -2.97 -3.34 1.40
N GLY A 103 -2.82 -4.65 1.52
CA GLY A 103 -3.13 -5.39 2.74
C GLY A 103 -2.26 -5.00 3.94
N SER A 104 -0.94 -4.86 3.72
CA SER A 104 0.02 -4.49 4.77
C SER A 104 -0.23 -3.10 5.34
N PHE A 105 -0.46 -2.11 4.47
CA PHE A 105 -0.76 -0.75 4.90
C PHE A 105 -2.17 -0.62 5.48
N SER A 106 -3.14 -1.40 5.00
CA SER A 106 -4.47 -1.47 5.62
C SER A 106 -4.40 -1.98 7.05
N ALA A 107 -3.62 -3.05 7.29
CA ALA A 107 -3.39 -3.60 8.62
C ALA A 107 -2.69 -2.59 9.53
N SER A 108 -1.61 -1.96 9.06
CA SER A 108 -0.85 -0.96 9.82
C SER A 108 -1.71 0.26 10.17
N GLY A 109 -2.49 0.78 9.21
CA GLY A 109 -3.39 1.91 9.44
C GLY A 109 -4.52 1.59 10.43
N ALA A 110 -5.16 0.43 10.28
CA ALA A 110 -6.23 -0.01 11.17
C ALA A 110 -5.71 -0.30 12.59
N SER A 111 -4.54 -0.94 12.71
CA SER A 111 -3.85 -1.19 13.97
C SER A 111 -3.58 0.12 14.72
N LEU A 112 -2.93 1.07 14.04
CA LEU A 112 -2.55 2.33 14.67
C LEU A 112 -3.78 3.14 15.12
N ALA A 113 -4.80 3.27 14.27
CA ALA A 113 -6.02 3.98 14.62
C ALA A 113 -6.77 3.32 15.80
N ASN A 114 -6.82 1.98 15.82
CA ASN A 114 -7.42 1.24 16.91
C ASN A 114 -6.66 1.42 18.24
N GLN A 115 -5.32 1.42 18.20
CA GLN A 115 -4.48 1.66 19.38
C GLN A 115 -4.63 3.09 19.93
N LEU A 116 -4.94 4.06 19.08
CA LEU A 116 -5.25 5.43 19.48
C LEU A 116 -6.68 5.61 20.00
N GLY A 117 -7.46 4.53 20.10
CA GLY A 117 -8.82 4.56 20.63
C GLY A 117 -9.86 5.12 19.65
N CYS A 118 -9.56 5.18 18.34
CA CYS A 118 -10.54 5.57 17.34
C CYS A 118 -11.70 4.55 17.28
N HIS A 119 -12.89 5.04 16.94
CA HIS A 119 -14.05 4.16 16.72
C HIS A 119 -13.74 3.10 15.65
N PRO A 120 -14.14 1.82 15.80
CA PRO A 120 -13.74 0.73 14.89
C PRO A 120 -13.99 1.03 13.40
N PHE A 121 -15.12 1.65 13.08
CA PHE A 121 -15.41 2.07 11.70
C PHE A 121 -14.38 3.08 11.15
N ILE A 122 -13.97 4.06 11.97
CA ILE A 122 -12.95 5.05 11.60
C ILE A 122 -11.58 4.37 11.47
N SER A 123 -11.26 3.43 12.36
CA SER A 123 -10.03 2.64 12.25
C SER A 123 -9.96 1.85 10.94
N ALA A 124 -11.08 1.25 10.51
CA ALA A 124 -11.16 0.59 9.21
C ALA A 124 -10.94 1.57 8.05
N LEU A 125 -11.59 2.74 8.07
CA LEU A 125 -11.41 3.78 7.05
C LEU A 125 -9.99 4.34 7.00
N LEU A 126 -9.32 4.49 8.14
CA LEU A 126 -7.91 4.90 8.19
C LEU A 126 -6.99 3.80 7.66
N GLY A 127 -7.32 2.52 7.89
CA GLY A 127 -6.69 1.39 7.20
C GLY A 127 -6.78 1.55 5.68
N VAL A 128 -7.99 1.72 5.15
CA VAL A 128 -8.22 1.95 3.71
C VAL A 128 -7.46 3.16 3.20
N THR A 129 -7.50 4.27 3.93
CA THR A 129 -6.81 5.51 3.55
C THR A 129 -5.31 5.26 3.43
N THR A 130 -4.72 4.58 4.41
CA THR A 130 -3.29 4.25 4.43
C THR A 130 -2.90 3.37 3.25
N GLY A 131 -3.72 2.36 2.94
CA GLY A 131 -3.46 1.43 1.84
C GLY A 131 -3.68 2.03 0.45
N VAL A 132 -4.71 2.84 0.26
CA VAL A 132 -5.13 3.28 -1.07
C VAL A 132 -4.42 4.56 -1.51
N PHE A 133 -4.18 5.51 -0.59
CA PHE A 133 -3.78 6.86 -0.99
C PHE A 133 -2.36 6.96 -1.55
N GLY A 134 -1.47 6.01 -1.24
CA GLY A 134 -0.17 5.92 -1.91
C GLY A 134 -0.32 5.78 -3.44
N GLY A 135 -1.19 4.86 -3.88
CA GLY A 135 -1.53 4.67 -5.29
C GLY A 135 -2.30 5.86 -5.86
N VAL A 136 -3.19 6.50 -5.09
CA VAL A 136 -3.92 7.70 -5.53
C VAL A 136 -2.98 8.84 -5.85
N ILE A 137 -2.06 9.19 -4.93
CA ILE A 137 -1.14 10.30 -5.15
C ILE A 137 -0.21 9.99 -6.32
N ARG A 138 0.28 8.73 -6.44
CA ARG A 138 1.06 8.26 -7.60
C ARG A 138 0.34 8.54 -8.93
N ASP A 139 -0.92 8.13 -9.02
CA ASP A 139 -1.69 8.24 -10.26
C ASP A 139 -1.97 9.72 -10.61
N VAL A 140 -2.31 10.55 -9.61
CA VAL A 140 -2.49 12.01 -9.79
C VAL A 140 -1.20 12.68 -10.26
N VAL A 141 -0.05 12.36 -9.67
CA VAL A 141 1.26 12.90 -10.08
C VAL A 141 1.61 12.48 -11.51
N CYS A 142 1.15 11.31 -11.95
CA CYS A 142 1.29 10.83 -13.32
C CYS A 142 0.23 11.40 -14.28
N ASN A 143 -0.61 12.34 -13.83
CA ASN A 143 -1.72 12.93 -14.58
C ASN A 143 -2.71 11.89 -15.11
N GLU A 144 -2.99 10.86 -14.30
CA GLU A 144 -4.00 9.84 -14.57
C GLU A 144 -5.11 9.89 -13.52
N ILE A 145 -6.32 9.50 -13.92
CA ILE A 145 -7.41 9.28 -12.96
C ILE A 145 -6.98 8.13 -12.03
N PRO A 146 -6.98 8.28 -10.70
CA PRO A 146 -6.58 7.22 -9.79
C PRO A 146 -7.37 5.93 -9.99
N TYR A 147 -6.68 4.77 -9.92
CA TYR A 147 -7.29 3.46 -10.14
C TYR A 147 -8.54 3.24 -9.26
N VAL A 148 -8.53 3.71 -8.01
CA VAL A 148 -9.67 3.59 -7.09
C VAL A 148 -10.95 4.30 -7.55
N PHE A 149 -10.84 5.37 -8.33
CA PHE A 149 -11.98 6.15 -8.81
C PHE A 149 -12.49 5.69 -10.18
N GLN A 150 -11.77 4.79 -10.83
CA GLN A 150 -12.16 4.24 -12.12
C GLN A 150 -13.14 3.06 -11.96
N ARG A 151 -13.81 2.71 -13.06
CA ARG A 151 -14.66 1.51 -13.15
C ARG A 151 -13.81 0.24 -13.33
N THR A 152 -13.00 -0.05 -12.33
CA THR A 152 -12.06 -1.17 -12.31
C THR A 152 -12.50 -2.25 -11.32
N GLU A 153 -11.67 -3.28 -11.19
CA GLU A 153 -11.89 -4.39 -10.28
C GLU A 153 -11.81 -3.93 -8.82
N LEU A 154 -12.50 -4.63 -7.92
CA LEU A 154 -12.57 -4.32 -6.48
C LEU A 154 -11.20 -4.00 -5.88
N TYR A 155 -11.06 -2.81 -5.28
CA TYR A 155 -9.79 -2.31 -4.73
C TYR A 155 -9.91 -1.85 -3.27
N ALA A 156 -10.43 -0.64 -3.06
CA ALA A 156 -10.65 -0.08 -1.72
C ALA A 156 -11.62 -0.95 -0.89
N THR A 157 -12.54 -1.64 -1.55
CA THR A 157 -13.45 -2.60 -0.91
C THR A 157 -12.73 -3.82 -0.37
N CYS A 158 -11.73 -4.37 -1.08
CA CYS A 158 -10.90 -5.47 -0.57
C CYS A 158 -10.13 -5.04 0.67
N SER A 159 -9.53 -3.83 0.62
CA SER A 159 -8.85 -3.21 1.76
C SER A 159 -9.79 -2.98 2.94
N PHE A 160 -11.02 -2.52 2.71
CA PHE A 160 -12.01 -2.29 3.76
C PHE A 160 -12.40 -3.59 4.48
N VAL A 161 -12.64 -4.67 3.72
CA VAL A 161 -12.93 -6.00 4.29
C VAL A 161 -11.73 -6.53 5.08
N GLY A 162 -10.51 -6.37 4.59
CA GLY A 162 -9.30 -6.72 5.33
C GLY A 162 -9.10 -5.90 6.61
N ALA A 163 -9.36 -4.60 6.56
CA ALA A 163 -9.27 -3.76 7.76
C ALA A 163 -10.30 -4.15 8.82
N TRP A 164 -11.51 -4.58 8.41
CA TRP A 164 -12.48 -5.15 9.34
C TRP A 164 -12.05 -6.50 9.90
N SER A 165 -11.43 -7.37 9.10
CA SER A 165 -10.92 -8.64 9.62
C SER A 165 -9.83 -8.43 10.66
N TYR A 166 -8.95 -7.44 10.48
CA TYR A 166 -8.00 -7.01 11.51
C TYR A 166 -8.72 -6.72 12.83
N LEU A 167 -9.70 -5.82 12.80
CA LEU A 167 -10.39 -5.34 14.01
C LEU A 167 -11.13 -6.46 14.74
N LEU A 168 -11.78 -7.36 14.00
CA LEU A 168 -12.52 -8.49 14.57
C LEU A 168 -11.59 -9.52 15.21
N ILE A 169 -10.50 -9.89 14.54
CA ILE A 169 -9.51 -10.84 15.06
C ILE A 169 -8.77 -10.25 16.26
N PHE A 170 -8.40 -8.98 16.19
CA PHE A 170 -7.78 -8.28 17.32
C PHE A 170 -8.72 -8.25 18.53
N ARG A 171 -10.01 -7.95 18.33
CA ARG A 171 -11.00 -7.95 19.41
C ARG A 171 -11.25 -9.33 20.02
N ALA A 172 -11.19 -10.39 19.20
CA ALA A 172 -11.44 -11.76 19.66
C ALA A 172 -10.24 -12.37 20.42
N TYR A 173 -9.01 -12.12 19.95
CA TYR A 173 -7.82 -12.82 20.45
C TYR A 173 -6.78 -11.92 21.13
N GLY A 174 -6.90 -10.58 21.01
CA GLY A 174 -5.91 -9.63 21.51
C GLY A 174 -4.54 -9.70 20.81
N ASN A 175 -4.43 -10.44 19.70
CA ASN A 175 -3.17 -10.70 19.03
C ASN A 175 -3.04 -9.86 17.74
N ASP A 176 -2.22 -8.82 17.81
CA ASP A 176 -1.97 -7.89 16.70
C ASP A 176 -1.35 -8.57 15.47
N VAL A 177 -0.45 -9.54 15.69
CA VAL A 177 0.19 -10.31 14.61
C VAL A 177 -0.84 -11.10 13.83
N LEU A 178 -1.67 -11.86 14.54
CA LEU A 178 -2.71 -12.67 13.92
C LEU A 178 -3.72 -11.79 13.16
N ALA A 179 -4.11 -10.66 13.76
CA ALA A 179 -4.98 -9.68 13.14
C ALA A 179 -4.37 -9.11 11.84
N ALA A 180 -3.10 -8.70 11.87
CA ALA A 180 -2.41 -8.15 10.71
C ALA A 180 -2.27 -9.17 9.57
N VAL A 181 -1.87 -10.41 9.89
CA VAL A 181 -1.79 -11.51 8.91
C VAL A 181 -3.16 -11.78 8.29
N SER A 182 -4.23 -11.78 9.09
CA SER A 182 -5.60 -11.98 8.58
C SER A 182 -6.03 -10.87 7.60
N CYS A 183 -5.69 -9.61 7.90
CA CYS A 183 -5.98 -8.47 7.02
C CYS A 183 -5.24 -8.58 5.69
N ILE A 184 -3.94 -8.88 5.73
CA ILE A 184 -3.11 -9.04 4.54
C ILE A 184 -3.64 -10.18 3.68
N ALA A 185 -3.87 -11.35 4.28
CA ALA A 185 -4.34 -12.53 3.57
C ALA A 185 -5.71 -12.30 2.92
N ILE A 186 -6.68 -11.76 3.67
CA ILE A 186 -8.04 -11.49 3.15
C ILE A 186 -7.99 -10.43 2.05
N THR A 187 -7.27 -9.33 2.25
CA THR A 187 -7.12 -8.28 1.24
C THR A 187 -6.51 -8.85 -0.04
N PHE A 188 -5.43 -9.61 0.08
CA PHE A 188 -4.72 -10.21 -1.06
C PHE A 188 -5.60 -11.20 -1.81
N ILE A 189 -6.23 -12.15 -1.11
CA ILE A 189 -7.08 -13.18 -1.74
C ILE A 189 -8.26 -12.52 -2.46
N LEU A 190 -8.97 -11.61 -1.80
CA LEU A 190 -10.09 -10.90 -2.43
C LEU A 190 -9.66 -10.10 -3.64
N ARG A 191 -8.49 -9.44 -3.56
CA ARG A 191 -7.98 -8.63 -4.65
C ARG A 191 -7.56 -9.48 -5.84
N MET A 192 -6.85 -10.59 -5.62
CA MET A 192 -6.46 -11.53 -6.68
C MET A 192 -7.69 -12.18 -7.33
N PHE A 193 -8.70 -12.53 -6.53
CA PHE A 193 -9.96 -13.05 -7.03
C PHE A 193 -10.70 -12.01 -7.88
N ALA A 194 -10.79 -10.76 -7.41
CA ALA A 194 -11.41 -9.67 -8.15
C ALA A 194 -10.71 -9.40 -9.49
N LEU A 195 -9.38 -9.48 -9.52
CA LEU A 195 -8.58 -9.35 -10.75
C LEU A 195 -8.79 -10.52 -11.73
N GLN A 196 -8.82 -11.75 -11.22
CA GLN A 196 -8.98 -12.96 -12.04
C GLN A 196 -10.39 -13.02 -12.68
N TYR A 197 -11.42 -12.71 -11.91
CA TYR A 197 -12.82 -12.79 -12.36
C TYR A 197 -13.39 -11.44 -12.84
N LYS A 198 -12.55 -10.38 -12.89
CA LYS A 198 -12.93 -9.03 -13.33
C LYS A 198 -14.16 -8.47 -12.59
N ILE A 199 -14.23 -8.69 -11.28
CA ILE A 199 -15.38 -8.30 -10.44
C ILE A 199 -15.36 -6.80 -10.19
N LYS A 200 -16.46 -6.10 -10.48
CA LYS A 200 -16.59 -4.64 -10.37
C LYS A 200 -17.79 -4.26 -9.49
N LEU A 201 -17.78 -3.04 -8.95
CA LEU A 201 -18.94 -2.50 -8.24
C LEU A 201 -20.08 -2.13 -9.23
N PRO A 202 -21.35 -2.25 -8.78
CA PRO A 202 -22.51 -1.81 -9.55
C PRO A 202 -22.58 -0.28 -9.65
N ILE A 203 -23.42 0.21 -10.57
CA ILE A 203 -23.76 1.63 -10.76
C ILE A 203 -25.02 1.94 -9.96
#